data_AF-F3PBB9-F1
#
_entry.id   AF-F3PBB9-F1
#
_cell.length_a   1.000
_cell.length_b   1.000
_cell.length_c   1.000
_cell.angle_alpha   90.00
_cell.angle_beta   90.00
_cell.angle_gamma   90.00
#
_symmetry.space_group_name_H-M   'P 1'
#
loop_
_entity.id
_entity.type
_entity.pdbx_description
1 polymer ?
#
loop_
_entity_poly.entity_id
_entity_poly.type
_entity_poly.pdbx_seq_one_letter_code
_entity_poly.pdbx_strand_id
1 'polypeptide(L)'
;MSLNNIVSACGAVGSAVVGGVYANFSARVMPWLDSLPDAEAIETMQKFNRTAVQVPFTTFFFGTAIASAWTVVHNLHKKDRVVGDQISAAGGVLYLAGWVLTIVYNVPRNNRLADVVAGTVEGARVWHIYLDEWTSANSVRAVLSLLGAVGLGVGTAMNIFSNRRRPAGSVDRRGQTRIVRSTAHLSEKDRP
;
A
#
# COMPACT_ATOMS: atom_id res chain seq x y z
N MET A 1 18.93 7.95 -0.07
CA MET A 1 17.79 7.12 0.39
C MET A 1 17.89 5.79 -0.34
N SER A 2 17.73 4.63 0.31
CA SER A 2 17.86 3.34 -0.42
C SER A 2 16.69 3.16 -1.38
N LEU A 3 16.89 2.40 -2.46
CA LEU A 3 15.85 2.08 -3.44
C LEU A 3 14.60 1.49 -2.76
N ASN A 4 14.78 0.55 -1.82
CA ASN A 4 13.66 -0.07 -1.11
C ASN A 4 12.81 0.95 -0.33
N ASN A 5 13.44 1.96 0.28
CA ASN A 5 12.70 3.01 0.99
C ASN A 5 11.87 3.87 0.02
N ILE A 6 12.35 4.10 -1.21
CA ILE A 6 11.57 4.82 -2.23
C ILE A 6 10.40 3.95 -2.68
N VAL A 7 10.64 2.68 -2.99
CA VAL A 7 9.59 1.72 -3.39
C VAL A 7 8.53 1.59 -2.30
N SER A 8 8.93 1.41 -1.05
CA SER A 8 8.01 1.30 0.09
C SER A 8 7.23 2.60 0.33
N ALA A 9 7.83 3.78 0.12
CA ALA A 9 7.11 5.05 0.22
C ALA A 9 6.05 5.20 -0.88
N CYS A 10 6.40 4.87 -2.13
CA CYS A 10 5.44 4.82 -3.24
C CYS A 10 4.32 3.82 -2.96
N GLY A 11 4.67 2.65 -2.43
CA GLY A 11 3.71 1.64 -1.98
C GLY A 11 2.77 2.17 -0.88
N ALA A 12 3.29 2.92 0.09
CA ALA A 12 2.46 3.52 1.14
C ALA A 12 1.40 4.47 0.56
N VAL A 13 1.80 5.34 -0.37
CA VAL A 13 0.88 6.28 -1.03
C VAL A 13 -0.17 5.54 -1.85
N GLY A 14 0.26 4.60 -2.70
CA GLY A 14 -0.67 3.82 -3.52
C GLY A 14 -1.63 2.98 -2.67
N SER A 15 -1.15 2.42 -1.57
CA SER A 15 -1.95 1.67 -0.60
C SER A 15 -3.01 2.55 0.07
N ALA A 16 -2.67 3.81 0.40
CA ALA A 16 -3.62 4.76 0.97
C ALA A 16 -4.70 5.18 -0.04
N VAL A 17 -4.32 5.44 -1.30
CA VAL A 17 -5.26 5.75 -2.38
C VAL A 17 -6.25 4.61 -2.59
N VAL A 18 -5.74 3.38 -2.72
CA VAL A 18 -6.57 2.17 -2.92
C VAL A 18 -7.48 1.92 -1.71
N GLY A 19 -6.95 2.02 -0.49
CA GLY A 19 -7.74 1.88 0.74
C GLY A 19 -8.84 2.94 0.86
N GLY A 20 -8.56 4.18 0.47
CA GLY A 20 -9.54 5.26 0.43
C GLY A 20 -10.68 5.01 -0.56
N VAL A 21 -10.37 4.48 -1.75
CA VAL A 21 -11.41 4.07 -2.72
C VAL A 21 -12.31 2.98 -2.14
N TYR A 22 -11.73 1.94 -1.52
CA TYR A 22 -12.54 0.90 -0.87
C TYR A 22 -13.40 1.47 0.26
N ALA A 23 -12.83 2.31 1.12
CA ALA A 23 -13.57 2.95 2.20
C ALA A 23 -14.74 3.79 1.67
N ASN A 24 -14.54 4.56 0.59
CA ASN A 24 -15.60 5.32 -0.04
C ASN A 24 -16.72 4.42 -0.59
N PHE A 25 -16.37 3.29 -1.21
CA PHE A 25 -17.38 2.34 -1.69
C PHE A 25 -18.23 1.80 -0.54
N SER A 26 -17.60 1.30 0.53
CA SER A 26 -18.35 0.77 1.67
C SER A 26 -19.15 1.82 2.42
N ALA A 27 -18.60 3.03 2.60
CA ALA A 27 -19.23 4.07 3.42
C ALA A 27 -20.28 4.91 2.68
N ARG A 28 -20.20 5.01 1.35
CA ARG A 28 -21.04 5.91 0.55
C ARG A 28 -21.72 5.23 -0.62
N VAL A 29 -20.96 4.54 -1.47
CA VAL A 29 -21.51 4.00 -2.73
C VAL A 29 -22.48 2.85 -2.46
N MET A 30 -22.11 1.89 -1.62
CA MET A 30 -22.95 0.73 -1.33
C MET A 30 -24.24 1.13 -0.58
N PRO A 31 -24.21 1.99 0.46
CA PRO A 31 -25.45 2.51 1.06
C PRO A 31 -26.32 3.32 0.10
N TRP A 32 -25.70 4.07 -0.84
CA TRP A 32 -26.46 4.77 -1.87
C TRP A 32 -27.14 3.80 -2.83
N LEU A 33 -26.44 2.76 -3.29
CA LEU A 33 -27.04 1.71 -4.14
C LEU A 33 -28.18 0.98 -3.45
N ASP A 34 -28.06 0.70 -2.15
CA ASP A 34 -29.12 0.08 -1.33
C ASP A 34 -30.38 0.95 -1.20
N SER A 35 -30.25 2.27 -1.40
CA SER A 35 -31.40 3.18 -1.38
C SER A 35 -32.17 3.24 -2.70
N LEU A 36 -31.65 2.65 -3.78
CA LEU A 36 -32.27 2.62 -5.10
C LEU A 36 -33.20 1.39 -5.24
N PRO A 37 -34.12 1.39 -6.20
CA PRO A 37 -34.79 0.16 -6.61
C PRO A 37 -33.77 -0.91 -7.03
N ASP A 38 -33.94 -2.17 -6.62
CA ASP A 38 -32.97 -3.25 -6.83
C ASP A 38 -32.51 -3.37 -8.30
N ALA A 39 -33.44 -3.23 -9.25
CA ALA A 39 -33.12 -3.30 -10.67
C ALA A 39 -32.11 -2.22 -11.08
N GLU A 40 -32.31 -0.98 -10.63
CA GLU A 40 -31.41 0.14 -10.90
C GLU A 40 -30.06 -0.05 -10.20
N ALA A 41 -30.06 -0.54 -8.96
CA ALA A 41 -28.85 -0.82 -8.20
C ALA A 41 -27.98 -1.89 -8.87
N ILE A 42 -28.59 -3.00 -9.30
CA ILE A 42 -27.92 -4.10 -10.01
C ILE A 42 -27.29 -3.59 -11.30
N GLU A 43 -28.07 -2.93 -12.16
CA GLU A 43 -27.56 -2.42 -13.44
C GLU A 43 -26.41 -1.43 -13.25
N THR A 44 -26.50 -0.57 -12.24
CA THR A 44 -25.47 0.41 -11.91
C THR A 44 -24.19 -0.29 -11.44
N MET A 45 -24.31 -1.26 -10.52
CA MET A 45 -23.15 -2.00 -10.03
C MET A 45 -22.51 -2.86 -11.12
N GLN A 46 -23.30 -3.46 -12.02
CA GLN A 46 -22.78 -4.16 -13.20
C GLN A 46 -22.00 -3.23 -14.13
N LYS A 47 -22.48 -1.99 -14.36
CA LYS A 47 -21.75 -0.97 -15.12
C LYS A 47 -20.41 -0.63 -14.46
N PHE A 48 -20.39 -0.41 -13.13
CA PHE A 48 -19.15 -0.19 -12.39
C PHE A 48 -18.18 -1.35 -12.49
N ASN A 49 -18.65 -2.59 -12.33
CA ASN A 49 -17.80 -3.78 -12.41
C ASN A 49 -17.16 -3.93 -13.80
N ARG A 50 -17.87 -3.61 -14.89
CA ARG A 50 -17.33 -3.63 -16.26
C ARG A 50 -16.27 -2.55 -16.50
N THR A 51 -16.39 -1.40 -15.85
CA THR A 51 -15.46 -0.26 -16.01
C THR A 51 -14.41 -0.19 -14.91
N ALA A 52 -14.37 -1.14 -13.98
CA ALA A 52 -13.44 -1.14 -12.86
C ALA A 52 -11.96 -1.19 -13.29
N VAL A 53 -11.66 -1.72 -14.48
CA VAL A 53 -10.30 -1.81 -15.05
C VAL A 53 -9.93 -0.55 -15.83
N GLN A 54 -10.12 0.63 -15.23
CA GLN A 54 -9.65 1.88 -15.79
C GLN A 54 -8.22 2.20 -15.33
N VAL A 55 -7.47 2.88 -16.21
CA VAL A 55 -6.02 3.11 -16.08
C VAL A 55 -5.60 3.68 -14.72
N PRO A 56 -6.28 4.69 -14.13
CA PRO A 56 -5.82 5.26 -12.86
C PRO A 56 -5.87 4.25 -11.71
N PHE A 57 -7.02 3.60 -11.49
CA PHE A 57 -7.18 2.64 -10.39
C PHE A 57 -6.32 1.40 -10.58
N THR A 58 -6.28 0.87 -11.81
CA THR A 58 -5.50 -0.34 -12.14
C THR A 58 -4.00 -0.11 -11.91
N THR A 59 -3.50 1.09 -12.24
CA THR A 59 -2.11 1.47 -12.01
C THR A 59 -1.77 1.48 -10.52
N PHE A 60 -2.59 2.12 -9.68
CA PHE A 60 -2.36 2.12 -8.24
C PHE A 60 -2.54 0.72 -7.64
N PHE A 61 -3.53 -0.05 -8.08
CA PHE A 61 -3.81 -1.38 -7.54
C PHE A 61 -2.67 -2.37 -7.80
N PHE A 62 -2.26 -2.54 -9.07
CA PHE A 62 -1.17 -3.46 -9.41
C PHE A 62 0.21 -2.89 -9.06
N GLY A 63 0.43 -1.60 -9.27
CA GLY A 63 1.70 -0.94 -8.92
C GLY A 63 2.01 -1.03 -7.44
N THR A 64 1.01 -0.85 -6.58
CA THR A 64 1.18 -1.01 -5.13
C THR A 64 1.40 -2.47 -4.74
N ALA A 65 0.76 -3.43 -5.41
CA ALA A 65 0.98 -4.85 -5.16
C ALA A 65 2.44 -5.24 -5.46
N ILE A 66 2.97 -4.77 -6.60
CA ILE A 66 4.38 -4.99 -6.99
C ILE A 66 5.33 -4.33 -5.99
N ALA A 67 5.08 -3.07 -5.62
CA ALA A 67 5.90 -2.36 -4.63
C ALA A 67 5.89 -3.08 -3.26
N SER A 68 4.72 -3.52 -2.82
CA SER A 68 4.55 -4.27 -1.56
C SER A 68 5.27 -5.60 -1.58
N ALA A 69 5.12 -6.37 -2.67
CA ALA A 69 5.82 -7.65 -2.85
C ALA A 69 7.34 -7.45 -2.87
N TRP A 70 7.83 -6.43 -3.58
CA TRP A 70 9.24 -6.07 -3.58
C TRP A 70 9.74 -5.78 -2.16
N THR A 71 9.06 -4.92 -1.42
CA THR A 71 9.46 -4.54 -0.05
C THR A 71 9.46 -5.75 0.89
N VAL A 72 8.47 -6.63 0.80
CA VAL A 72 8.41 -7.88 1.58
C VAL A 72 9.61 -8.77 1.26
N VAL A 73 9.81 -9.12 -0.01
CA VAL A 73 10.89 -10.02 -0.45
C VAL A 73 12.27 -9.44 -0.11
N HIS A 74 12.47 -8.14 -0.37
CA HIS A 74 13.73 -7.46 -0.08
C HIS A 74 14.06 -7.50 1.42
N ASN A 75 13.09 -7.16 2.28
CA ASN A 75 13.32 -7.09 3.72
C ASN A 75 13.50 -8.49 4.34
N LEU A 76 12.84 -9.53 3.82
CA LEU A 76 13.03 -10.91 4.30
C LEU A 76 14.43 -11.47 4.01
N HIS A 77 15.04 -11.11 2.88
CA HIS A 77 16.40 -11.53 2.52
C HIS A 77 17.51 -10.72 3.17
N LYS A 78 17.18 -9.59 3.80
CA LYS A 78 18.14 -8.77 4.53
C LYS A 78 18.58 -9.53 5.81
N LYS A 79 19.90 -9.63 6.03
CA LYS A 79 20.47 -10.30 7.21
C LYS A 79 20.34 -9.43 8.47
N ASP A 80 20.73 -8.15 8.36
CA ASP A 80 20.67 -7.20 9.46
C ASP A 80 19.37 -6.38 9.42
N ARG A 81 18.23 -7.05 9.65
CA ARG A 81 16.91 -6.40 9.66
C ARG A 81 16.79 -5.48 10.87
N VAL A 82 16.41 -4.23 10.62
CA VAL A 82 16.00 -3.30 11.68
C VAL A 82 14.48 -3.30 11.83
N VAL A 83 13.97 -2.75 12.93
CA VAL A 83 12.53 -2.67 13.23
C VAL A 83 11.74 -2.04 12.07
N GLY A 84 12.28 -1.00 11.41
CA GLY A 84 11.61 -0.37 10.26
C GLY A 84 11.46 -1.30 9.06
N ASP A 85 12.40 -2.23 8.83
CA ASP A 85 12.28 -3.24 7.76
C ASP A 85 11.15 -4.23 8.07
N GLN A 86 10.99 -4.61 9.33
CA GLN A 86 9.94 -5.53 9.78
C GLN A 86 8.55 -4.88 9.65
N ILE A 87 8.41 -3.62 10.09
CA ILE A 87 7.14 -2.87 10.01
C ILE A 87 6.74 -2.62 8.55
N SER A 88 7.68 -2.24 7.68
CA SER A 88 7.40 -2.05 6.26
C SER A 88 7.06 -3.36 5.55
N ALA A 89 7.71 -4.48 5.90
CA ALA A 89 7.34 -5.80 5.39
C ALA A 89 5.92 -6.21 5.84
N ALA A 90 5.58 -6.00 7.12
CA ALA A 90 4.23 -6.27 7.61
C ALA A 90 3.17 -5.42 6.89
N GLY A 91 3.45 -4.14 6.64
CA GLY A 91 2.59 -3.27 5.83
C GLY A 91 2.39 -3.81 4.40
N GLY A 92 3.45 -4.26 3.75
CA GLY A 92 3.37 -4.89 2.43
C GLY A 92 2.52 -6.17 2.43
N VAL A 93 2.67 -7.03 3.44
CA VAL A 93 1.84 -8.25 3.60
C VAL A 93 0.36 -7.90 3.75
N LEU A 94 0.03 -6.89 4.56
CA LEU A 94 -1.35 -6.45 4.75
C LEU A 94 -1.99 -5.97 3.44
N TYR A 95 -1.27 -5.16 2.66
CA TYR A 95 -1.77 -4.72 1.35
C TYR A 95 -2.02 -5.92 0.42
N LEU A 96 -1.05 -6.85 0.34
CA LEU A 96 -1.17 -8.06 -0.49
C LEU A 96 -2.33 -8.95 -0.05
N ALA A 97 -2.62 -9.05 1.26
CA ALA A 97 -3.77 -9.79 1.75
C ALA A 97 -5.10 -9.18 1.23
N GLY A 98 -5.24 -7.85 1.26
CA GLY A 98 -6.40 -7.17 0.67
C GLY A 98 -6.48 -7.33 -0.87
N TRP A 99 -5.33 -7.33 -1.53
CA TRP A 99 -5.22 -7.60 -2.97
C TRP A 99 -5.67 -9.02 -3.32
N VAL A 100 -5.23 -10.03 -2.57
CA VAL A 100 -5.68 -11.43 -2.74
C VAL A 100 -7.19 -11.54 -2.48
N LEU A 101 -7.70 -10.91 -1.42
CA LEU A 101 -9.14 -10.90 -1.11
C LEU A 101 -9.98 -10.34 -2.28
N THR A 102 -9.45 -9.36 -3.00
CA THR A 102 -10.06 -8.86 -4.25
C THR A 102 -10.29 -9.99 -5.24
N ILE A 103 -9.25 -10.78 -5.52
CA ILE A 103 -9.26 -11.83 -6.56
C ILE A 103 -10.09 -13.03 -6.13
N VAL A 104 -9.95 -13.49 -4.89
CA VAL A 104 -10.56 -14.76 -4.46
C VAL A 104 -11.99 -14.60 -3.94
N TYR A 105 -12.41 -13.38 -3.57
CA TYR A 105 -13.71 -13.14 -2.94
C TYR A 105 -14.58 -12.12 -3.67
N ASN A 106 -14.07 -10.93 -3.97
CA ASN A 106 -14.88 -9.87 -4.60
C ASN A 106 -15.07 -10.11 -6.10
N VAL A 107 -14.03 -10.49 -6.85
CA VAL A 107 -14.13 -10.75 -8.30
C VAL A 107 -15.14 -11.87 -8.61
N PRO A 108 -15.16 -13.03 -7.91
CA PRO A 108 -16.16 -14.05 -8.16
C PRO A 108 -17.60 -13.56 -7.94
N ARG A 109 -17.82 -12.68 -6.96
CA ARG A 109 -19.14 -12.07 -6.72
C ARG A 109 -19.52 -11.08 -7.80
N ASN A 110 -18.57 -10.29 -8.28
CA ASN A 110 -18.80 -9.38 -9.40
C ASN A 110 -19.20 -10.17 -10.65
N ASN A 111 -18.56 -11.31 -10.90
CA ASN A 111 -18.91 -12.18 -12.02
C ASN A 111 -20.32 -12.79 -11.85
N ARG A 112 -20.66 -13.28 -10.64
CA ARG A 112 -22.02 -13.78 -10.36
C ARG A 112 -23.08 -12.70 -10.59
N LEU A 113 -22.83 -11.47 -10.14
CA LEU A 113 -23.75 -10.36 -10.33
C LEU A 113 -23.87 -9.96 -11.81
N ALA A 114 -22.83 -10.18 -12.63
CA ALA A 114 -22.86 -9.84 -14.05
C ALA A 114 -23.90 -10.62 -14.85
N ASP A 115 -24.23 -11.84 -14.41
CA ASP A 115 -25.20 -12.72 -15.06
C ASP A 115 -26.64 -12.54 -14.54
N VAL A 116 -26.84 -11.66 -13.56
CA VAL A 116 -28.16 -11.42 -12.95
C VAL A 116 -29.04 -10.56 -13.85
N VAL A 117 -30.28 -11.00 -14.06
CA VAL A 117 -31.33 -10.23 -14.74
C VAL A 117 -32.04 -9.31 -13.74
N ALA A 118 -31.84 -8.01 -13.91
CA ALA A 118 -32.49 -6.97 -13.11
C ALA A 118 -34.03 -7.01 -13.24
N GLY A 119 -34.74 -6.59 -12.19
CA GLY A 119 -36.21 -6.55 -12.16
C GLY A 119 -36.91 -7.89 -11.93
N THR A 120 -36.16 -8.98 -11.75
CA THR A 120 -36.70 -10.29 -11.36
C THR A 120 -36.64 -10.49 -9.85
N VAL A 121 -37.54 -11.31 -9.31
CA VAL A 121 -37.55 -11.68 -7.88
C VAL A 121 -36.23 -12.35 -7.46
N GLU A 122 -35.69 -13.21 -8.32
CA GLU A 122 -34.40 -13.86 -8.07
C GLU A 122 -33.24 -12.85 -8.12
N GLY A 123 -33.29 -11.88 -9.04
CA GLY A 123 -32.28 -10.83 -9.12
C GLY A 123 -32.22 -9.96 -7.86
N ALA A 124 -33.37 -9.57 -7.31
CA ALA A 124 -33.45 -8.87 -6.02
C ALA A 124 -32.85 -9.70 -4.87
N ARG A 125 -33.13 -11.00 -4.83
CA ARG A 125 -32.55 -11.91 -3.83
C ARG A 125 -31.03 -11.97 -3.90
N VAL A 126 -30.48 -12.13 -5.12
CA VAL A 126 -29.03 -12.16 -5.33
C VAL A 126 -28.39 -10.81 -5.00
N TRP A 127 -29.07 -9.70 -5.30
CA TRP A 127 -28.60 -8.36 -4.99
C TRP A 127 -28.37 -8.15 -3.49
N HIS A 128 -29.32 -8.49 -2.63
CA HIS A 128 -29.15 -8.28 -1.18
C HIS A 128 -28.03 -9.15 -0.58
N ILE A 129 -27.85 -10.38 -1.07
CA ILE A 129 -26.71 -11.23 -0.68
C ILE A 129 -25.40 -10.59 -1.15
N TYR A 130 -25.37 -10.12 -2.40
CA TYR A 130 -24.21 -9.44 -2.95
C TYR A 130 -23.87 -8.19 -2.15
N LEU A 131 -24.86 -7.35 -1.82
CA LEU A 131 -24.68 -6.09 -1.12
C LEU A 131 -24.00 -6.32 0.23
N ASP A 132 -24.48 -7.25 1.05
CA ASP A 132 -23.89 -7.53 2.36
C ASP A 132 -22.49 -8.15 2.24
N GLU A 133 -22.38 -9.26 1.51
CA GLU A 133 -21.12 -10.00 1.42
C GLU A 133 -20.01 -9.18 0.75
N TRP A 134 -20.34 -8.47 -0.33
CA TRP A 134 -19.37 -7.66 -1.05
C TRP A 134 -18.93 -6.46 -0.23
N THR A 135 -19.85 -5.77 0.44
CA THR A 135 -19.54 -4.58 1.26
C THR A 135 -18.69 -4.94 2.47
N SER A 136 -19.01 -6.04 3.16
CA SER A 136 -18.22 -6.53 4.29
C SER A 136 -16.78 -6.84 3.88
N ALA A 137 -16.58 -7.62 2.80
CA ALA A 137 -15.24 -7.92 2.30
C ALA A 137 -14.50 -6.68 1.77
N ASN A 138 -15.22 -5.75 1.14
CA ASN A 138 -14.64 -4.48 0.69
C ASN A 138 -14.17 -3.60 1.86
N SER A 139 -14.90 -3.61 2.98
CA SER A 139 -14.48 -2.94 4.22
C SER A 139 -13.22 -3.57 4.81
N VAL A 140 -13.10 -4.90 4.80
CA VAL A 140 -11.87 -5.60 5.21
C VAL A 140 -10.71 -5.20 4.30
N ARG A 141 -10.91 -5.13 2.98
CA ARG A 141 -9.89 -4.64 2.03
C ARG A 141 -9.48 -3.21 2.33
N ALA A 142 -10.42 -2.32 2.65
CA ALA A 142 -10.12 -0.94 3.03
C ALA A 142 -9.21 -0.90 4.26
N VAL A 143 -9.55 -1.63 5.33
CA VAL A 143 -8.75 -1.69 6.56
C VAL A 143 -7.35 -2.25 6.28
N LEU A 144 -7.26 -3.38 5.56
CA LEU A 144 -5.98 -4.00 5.20
C LEU A 144 -5.08 -3.05 4.39
N SER A 145 -5.64 -2.35 3.39
CA SER A 145 -4.89 -1.39 2.58
C SER A 145 -4.49 -0.14 3.37
N LEU A 146 -5.34 0.37 4.27
CA LEU A 146 -4.99 1.52 5.11
C LEU A 146 -3.90 1.17 6.15
N LEU A 147 -4.01 0.01 6.81
CA LEU A 147 -2.97 -0.48 7.71
C LEU A 147 -1.68 -0.79 6.94
N GLY A 148 -1.79 -1.31 5.71
CA GLY A 148 -0.67 -1.50 4.81
C GLY A 148 0.06 -0.19 4.50
N ALA A 149 -0.69 0.88 4.22
CA ALA A 149 -0.13 2.21 3.99
C ALA A 149 0.62 2.74 5.21
N VAL A 150 0.03 2.59 6.40
CA VAL A 150 0.66 2.99 7.66
C VAL A 150 1.95 2.20 7.90
N GLY A 151 1.93 0.87 7.75
CA GLY A 151 3.12 0.04 7.95
C GLY A 151 4.25 0.35 6.97
N LEU A 152 3.93 0.45 5.67
CA LEU A 152 4.90 0.82 4.63
C LEU A 152 5.49 2.22 4.89
N GLY A 153 4.66 3.19 5.27
CA GLY A 153 5.08 4.57 5.54
C GLY A 153 5.91 4.71 6.81
N VAL A 154 5.43 4.20 7.94
CA VAL A 154 6.12 4.26 9.25
C VAL A 154 7.44 3.50 9.21
N GLY A 155 7.45 2.28 8.67
CA GLY A 155 8.67 1.50 8.54
C GLY A 155 9.73 2.21 7.69
N THR A 156 9.31 2.83 6.58
CA THR A 156 10.18 3.65 5.73
C THR A 156 10.73 4.86 6.47
N ALA A 157 9.87 5.61 7.17
CA ALA A 157 10.28 6.78 7.94
C ALA A 157 11.32 6.40 9.01
N MET A 158 11.09 5.33 9.77
CA MET A 158 12.04 4.82 10.76
C MET A 158 13.38 4.48 10.14
N ASN A 159 13.40 3.83 8.97
CA ASN A 159 14.62 3.49 8.25
C ASN A 159 15.40 4.74 7.81
N ILE A 160 14.71 5.78 7.35
CA ILE A 160 15.34 7.05 6.93
C ILE A 160 15.93 7.78 8.15
N PHE A 161 15.16 7.94 9.22
CA PHE A 161 15.61 8.69 10.40
C PHE A 161 16.70 7.94 11.18
N SER A 162 16.65 6.61 11.26
CA SER A 162 17.69 5.81 11.92
C SER A 162 19.04 5.91 11.19
N ASN A 163 19.02 5.96 9.85
CA ASN A 163 20.24 6.16 9.07
C ASN A 163 20.83 7.56 9.22
N ARG A 164 20.00 8.60 9.44
CA ARG A 164 20.48 9.97 9.70
C ARG A 164 21.12 10.14 11.08
N ARG A 165 20.73 9.31 12.07
CA ARG A 165 21.28 9.37 13.43
C ARG A 165 22.61 8.64 13.61
N ARG A 166 23.09 7.89 12.60
CA ARG A 166 24.45 7.33 12.63
C ARG A 166 25.43 8.49 12.39
N PRO A 167 26.23 8.92 13.37
CA PRO A 167 27.21 9.99 13.15
C PRO A 167 28.17 9.58 12.04
N ALA A 168 28.48 10.52 11.14
CA ALA A 168 29.51 10.36 10.11
C ALA A 168 30.88 10.25 10.80
N GLY A 169 31.22 9.06 11.27
CA GLY A 169 32.44 8.80 12.02
C GLY A 169 32.25 7.79 13.13
N SER A 170 32.00 6.52 12.80
CA SER A 170 32.26 5.44 13.74
C SER A 170 33.71 4.98 13.56
N VAL A 171 34.52 5.28 14.56
CA VAL A 171 35.90 4.84 14.78
C VAL A 171 36.04 3.33 14.50
N ASP A 172 37.05 2.94 13.69
CA ASP A 172 37.47 1.53 13.55
C ASP A 172 37.79 0.97 14.95
N ARG A 173 37.57 -0.34 15.19
CA ARG A 173 37.97 -1.04 16.44
C ARG A 173 39.46 -0.86 16.79
N ARG A 174 40.26 -0.24 15.93
CA ARG A 174 41.66 0.16 16.12
C ARG A 174 41.89 1.62 16.55
N GLY A 175 40.86 2.41 16.83
CA GLY A 175 41.03 3.73 17.47
C GLY A 175 41.72 4.80 16.63
N GLN A 176 41.75 4.69 15.29
CA GLN A 176 42.34 5.74 14.45
C GLN A 176 41.29 6.66 13.84
N THR A 177 41.32 7.92 14.27
CA THR A 177 40.63 9.04 13.63
C THR A 177 41.33 9.36 12.31
N ARG A 178 40.64 9.22 11.17
CA ARG A 178 41.16 9.69 9.89
C ARG A 178 41.04 11.22 9.86
N ILE A 179 42.03 11.92 10.41
CA ILE A 179 42.13 13.38 10.26
C ILE A 179 42.48 13.66 8.80
N VAL A 180 41.54 14.23 8.05
CA VAL A 180 41.82 14.86 6.77
C VAL A 180 42.69 16.08 7.06
N ARG A 181 44.00 15.98 6.83
CA ARG A 181 44.91 17.13 6.90
C ARG A 181 44.53 18.11 5.79
N SER A 182 43.81 19.16 6.17
CA SER A 182 43.70 20.39 5.39
C SER A 182 45.07 21.07 5.38
N THR A 183 45.81 20.98 4.29
CA THR A 183 47.05 21.74 4.09
C THR A 183 46.70 23.21 3.84
N ALA A 184 46.64 23.98 4.91
CA ALA A 184 46.81 25.43 4.88
C ALA A 184 48.05 25.75 5.74
N HIS A 185 49.21 25.90 5.10
CA HIS A 185 50.39 26.48 5.72
C HIS A 185 50.58 27.89 5.17
N LEU A 186 50.33 28.89 6.01
CA LEU A 186 50.85 30.24 5.87
C LEU A 186 51.86 30.52 6.98
N SER A 187 52.89 31.25 6.57
CA SER A 187 53.74 32.20 7.32
C SER A 187 54.99 31.69 8.06
N GLU A 188 56.12 32.13 7.49
CA GLU A 188 57.13 33.00 8.14
C GLU A 188 58.28 32.35 8.93
N LYS A 189 59.45 32.28 8.28
CA LYS A 189 60.74 32.63 8.88
C LYS A 189 61.81 32.70 7.79
N ASP A 190 62.38 33.88 7.54
CA ASP A 190 63.81 34.09 7.22
C ASP A 190 64.10 35.58 6.94
N ARG A 191 64.57 36.27 7.99
CA ARG A 191 65.61 37.32 7.95
C ARG A 191 66.57 37.01 9.10
N PRO A 192 67.88 37.08 8.85
CA PRO A 192 68.63 38.29 9.21
C PRO A 192 69.07 39.09 7.99
#